data_AF-A0A2D8P9Q5-F1
#
_entry.id   AF-A0A2D8P9Q5-F1
#
_cell.length_a   1.000
_cell.length_b   1.000
_cell.length_c   1.000
_cell.angle_alpha   90.00
_cell.angle_beta   90.00
_cell.angle_gamma   90.00
#
_symmetry.space_group_name_H-M   'P 1'
#
loop_
_entity.id
_entity.type
_entity.pdbx_description
1 polymer ?
#
loop_
_entity_poly.entity_id
_entity_poly.type
_entity_poly.pdbx_seq_one_letter_code
_entity_poly.pdbx_strand_id
1 'polypeptide(L)'
;MTIQFRAHVLALPLICAALSGCATIKFDPNTTTEAQFDTVFATNNALARSAAPLFGSASYEGEVQVDTMAGGVKTGSIRGGLVMDVSFASTEPFTATAGGFAGDINGKRVTFSGNISSEDAPGLIPLNTLIRTGFDNTGMWVTMGGTLTNDDTGVRNRLRAGSRLTGEFRGVNARAITGDTELVINPRRGTSAITGSADEATVTGEFYAIETP
;
A
#
# COMPACT_ATOMS: atom_id res chain seq x y z
N MET A 1 -59.97 -19.52 -11.26
CA MET A 1 -58.81 -19.29 -12.13
C MET A 1 -58.54 -17.80 -12.21
N THR A 2 -57.73 -17.26 -11.29
CA THR A 2 -57.16 -15.90 -11.35
C THR A 2 -55.95 -15.84 -10.40
N ILE A 3 -54.98 -15.02 -10.75
CA ILE A 3 -53.54 -15.11 -10.49
C ILE A 3 -53.09 -14.31 -9.24
N GLN A 4 -51.96 -14.74 -8.64
CA GLN A 4 -51.21 -14.11 -7.54
C GLN A 4 -50.85 -12.64 -7.77
N PHE A 5 -50.64 -11.86 -6.70
CA PHE A 5 -49.39 -11.09 -6.50
C PHE A 5 -49.15 -10.84 -5.00
N ARG A 6 -48.08 -11.43 -4.45
CA ARG A 6 -47.52 -11.09 -3.13
C ARG A 6 -46.51 -9.96 -3.32
N ALA A 7 -46.84 -8.75 -2.89
CA ALA A 7 -45.89 -7.65 -2.78
C ALA A 7 -44.95 -7.90 -1.59
N HIS A 8 -43.68 -8.16 -1.87
CA HIS A 8 -42.61 -8.12 -0.88
C HIS A 8 -42.22 -6.65 -0.66
N VAL A 9 -42.44 -6.15 0.56
CA VAL A 9 -41.93 -4.86 0.99
C VAL A 9 -40.46 -5.03 1.32
N LEU A 10 -39.60 -4.58 0.40
CA LEU A 10 -38.16 -4.41 0.62
C LEU A 10 -37.94 -3.22 1.59
N ALA A 11 -37.39 -3.51 2.77
CA ALA A 11 -36.90 -2.49 3.68
C ALA A 11 -35.52 -2.01 3.20
N LEU A 12 -35.43 -0.75 2.77
CA LEU A 12 -34.16 -0.01 2.72
C LEU A 12 -33.85 0.53 4.12
N PRO A 13 -32.63 0.39 4.63
CA PRO A 13 -32.08 1.37 5.55
C PRO A 13 -31.30 2.42 4.75
N LEU A 14 -31.78 3.65 4.93
CA LEU A 14 -31.21 4.90 4.45
C LEU A 14 -29.86 5.16 5.14
N ILE A 15 -28.92 5.58 4.29
CA ILE A 15 -27.64 6.26 4.50
C ILE A 15 -27.53 7.06 5.81
N CYS A 16 -26.44 6.83 6.55
CA CYS A 16 -25.81 7.86 7.37
C CYS A 16 -24.38 8.06 6.87
N ALA A 17 -24.20 9.08 6.03
CA ALA A 17 -22.91 9.54 5.55
C ALA A 17 -22.23 10.33 6.67
N ALA A 18 -21.05 9.88 7.10
CA ALA A 18 -20.08 10.71 7.78
C ALA A 18 -18.83 10.75 6.89
N LEU A 19 -18.54 11.94 6.37
CA LEU A 19 -17.39 12.24 5.54
C LEU A 19 -16.10 12.14 6.38
N SER A 20 -15.35 11.06 6.20
CA SER A 20 -13.94 11.17 5.85
C SER A 20 -13.77 10.37 4.57
N GLY A 21 -13.01 10.89 3.60
CA GLY A 21 -12.71 10.17 2.37
C GLY A 21 -11.83 8.97 2.69
N CYS A 22 -12.41 7.89 3.19
CA CYS A 22 -11.75 6.61 3.28
C CYS A 22 -11.62 6.12 1.84
N ALA A 23 -10.49 6.41 1.19
CA ALA A 23 -10.11 5.76 -0.04
C ALA A 23 -10.35 4.25 0.15
N THR A 24 -11.34 3.70 -0.56
CA THR A 24 -11.68 2.29 -0.40
C THR A 24 -10.63 1.52 -1.17
N ILE A 25 -9.72 0.87 -0.45
CA ILE A 25 -8.69 0.01 -1.05
C ILE A 25 -9.41 -1.13 -1.76
N LYS A 26 -9.47 -1.08 -3.09
CA LYS A 26 -10.03 -2.14 -3.93
C LYS A 26 -8.95 -3.17 -4.24
N PHE A 27 -8.63 -3.99 -3.25
CA PHE A 27 -7.67 -5.07 -3.41
C PHE A 27 -8.31 -6.37 -2.95
N ASP A 28 -8.32 -7.37 -3.84
CA ASP A 28 -8.67 -8.74 -3.46
C ASP A 28 -7.38 -9.54 -3.26
N PRO A 29 -6.90 -9.67 -2.00
CA PRO A 29 -5.68 -10.42 -1.69
C PRO A 29 -5.70 -11.88 -2.15
N ASN A 30 -6.88 -12.44 -2.46
CA ASN A 30 -7.02 -13.84 -2.84
C ASN A 30 -6.79 -14.08 -4.33
N THR A 31 -6.68 -13.02 -5.12
CA THR A 31 -6.52 -13.10 -6.58
C THR A 31 -5.14 -12.63 -7.07
N THR A 32 -4.35 -12.00 -6.20
CA THR A 32 -3.03 -11.45 -6.51
C THR A 32 -1.90 -12.33 -5.94
N THR A 33 -1.15 -12.95 -6.84
CA THR A 33 0.03 -13.79 -6.55
C THR A 33 1.33 -13.00 -6.68
N GLU A 34 2.43 -13.49 -6.10
CA GLU A 34 3.77 -12.89 -6.26
C GLU A 34 4.14 -12.78 -7.75
N ALA A 35 3.93 -13.83 -8.54
CA ALA A 35 4.22 -13.81 -9.97
C ALA A 35 3.40 -12.76 -10.76
N GLN A 36 2.14 -12.52 -10.36
CA GLN A 36 1.32 -11.48 -10.98
C GLN A 36 1.82 -10.08 -10.60
N PHE A 37 2.13 -9.87 -9.32
CA PHE A 37 2.75 -8.63 -8.83
C PHE A 37 4.05 -8.34 -9.61
N ASP A 38 4.97 -9.32 -9.66
CA ASP A 38 6.27 -9.19 -10.32
C ASP A 38 6.12 -8.84 -11.80
N THR A 39 5.13 -9.43 -12.48
CA THR A 39 4.83 -9.14 -13.89
C THR A 39 4.40 -7.69 -14.08
N VAL A 40 3.48 -7.19 -13.24
CA VAL A 40 2.96 -5.81 -13.33
C VAL A 40 4.04 -4.81 -12.93
N PHE A 41 4.78 -5.09 -11.86
CA PHE A 41 5.92 -4.29 -11.42
C PHE A 41 6.97 -4.18 -12.52
N ALA A 42 7.46 -5.31 -13.06
CA ALA A 42 8.47 -5.32 -14.12
C ALA A 42 8.00 -4.56 -15.37
N THR A 43 6.73 -4.73 -15.76
CA THR A 43 6.15 -4.03 -16.92
C THR A 43 6.17 -2.51 -16.75
N ASN A 44 5.81 -2.01 -15.57
CA ASN A 44 5.77 -0.57 -15.30
C ASN A 44 7.16 0.00 -15.00
N ASN A 45 8.04 -0.77 -14.34
CA ASN A 45 9.39 -0.36 -14.02
C ASN A 45 10.31 -0.28 -15.26
N ALA A 46 9.99 -1.05 -16.31
CA ALA A 46 10.67 -0.99 -17.60
C ALA A 46 10.38 0.29 -18.40
N LEU A 47 9.38 1.09 -18.00
CA LEU A 47 9.10 2.36 -18.64
C LEU A 47 10.22 3.37 -18.34
N ALA A 48 10.47 4.25 -19.32
CA ALA A 48 11.33 5.39 -19.10
C ALA A 48 10.82 6.24 -17.93
N ARG A 49 11.75 6.81 -17.14
CA ARG A 49 11.42 7.82 -16.15
C ARG A 49 10.68 8.97 -16.81
N SER A 50 9.68 9.52 -16.13
CA SER A 50 9.03 10.73 -16.61
C SER A 50 10.08 11.84 -16.71
N ALA A 51 10.25 12.39 -17.91
CA ALA A 51 11.22 13.45 -18.20
C ALA A 51 10.55 14.81 -18.42
N ALA A 52 9.22 14.88 -18.30
CA ALA A 52 8.48 16.12 -18.40
C ALA A 52 8.18 16.67 -16.98
N PRO A 53 8.18 17.99 -16.80
CA PRO A 53 7.71 18.59 -15.56
C PRO A 53 6.28 18.13 -15.25
N LEU A 54 6.08 17.64 -14.03
CA LEU A 54 4.77 17.18 -13.54
C LEU A 54 4.08 18.34 -12.82
N PHE A 55 2.81 18.55 -13.14
CA PHE A 55 1.98 19.64 -12.60
C PHE A 55 0.60 19.13 -12.18
N GLY A 56 -0.09 19.91 -11.35
CA GLY A 56 -1.43 19.59 -10.90
C GLY A 56 -1.45 18.49 -9.85
N SER A 57 -2.45 17.62 -9.93
CA SER A 57 -2.66 16.49 -9.04
C SER A 57 -3.08 15.25 -9.81
N ALA A 58 -2.74 14.07 -9.29
CA ALA A 58 -3.11 12.79 -9.85
C ALA A 58 -3.37 11.77 -8.73
N SER A 59 -4.27 10.82 -8.98
CA SER A 59 -4.56 9.70 -8.09
C SER A 59 -4.00 8.42 -8.71
N TYR A 60 -3.50 7.53 -7.86
CA TYR A 60 -2.86 6.28 -8.26
C TYR A 60 -3.40 5.12 -7.44
N GLU A 61 -3.61 3.98 -8.09
CA GLU A 61 -3.98 2.71 -7.46
C GLU A 61 -2.99 1.61 -7.86
N GLY A 62 -2.66 0.71 -6.94
CA GLY A 62 -1.78 -0.42 -7.22
C GLY A 62 -1.58 -1.33 -6.02
N GLU A 63 -0.36 -1.84 -5.84
CA GLU A 63 -0.03 -2.80 -4.80
C GLU A 63 1.33 -2.52 -4.15
N VAL A 64 1.44 -2.88 -2.86
CA VAL A 64 2.71 -3.00 -2.14
C VAL A 64 2.94 -4.48 -1.85
N GLN A 65 4.11 -4.99 -2.23
CA GLN A 65 4.62 -6.31 -1.83
C GLN A 65 5.74 -6.12 -0.78
N VAL A 66 5.68 -6.90 0.30
CA VAL A 66 6.71 -6.92 1.35
C VAL A 66 7.21 -8.33 1.50
N ASP A 67 8.52 -8.51 1.43
CA ASP A 67 9.16 -9.80 1.67
C ASP A 67 9.01 -10.21 3.13
N THR A 68 8.70 -11.47 3.36
CA THR A 68 8.63 -12.02 4.71
C THR A 68 9.89 -12.80 5.04
N MET A 69 10.41 -12.61 6.24
CA MET A 69 11.72 -13.13 6.64
C MET A 69 11.60 -14.09 7.82
N ALA A 70 12.45 -15.13 7.84
CA ALA A 70 12.70 -15.93 9.05
C ALA A 70 14.18 -16.25 9.13
N GLY A 71 14.82 -15.92 10.25
CA GLY A 71 16.26 -16.14 10.44
C GLY A 71 17.15 -15.46 9.38
N GLY A 72 16.70 -14.33 8.83
CA GLY A 72 17.42 -13.61 7.77
C GLY A 72 17.22 -14.15 6.35
N VAL A 73 16.36 -15.16 6.15
CA VAL A 73 16.05 -15.74 4.84
C VAL A 73 14.63 -15.37 4.43
N LYS A 74 14.42 -15.05 3.14
CA LYS A 74 13.07 -14.82 2.58
C LYS A 74 12.26 -16.12 2.61
N THR A 75 11.06 -16.03 3.13
CA THR A 75 10.11 -17.15 3.37
C THR A 75 8.84 -17.04 2.54
N GLY A 76 8.68 -15.93 1.83
CA GLY A 76 7.48 -15.58 1.08
C GLY A 76 7.33 -14.08 1.00
N SER A 77 6.09 -13.64 0.79
CA SER A 77 5.74 -12.23 0.62
C SER A 77 4.28 -11.99 1.01
N ILE A 78 3.99 -10.81 1.54
CA ILE A 78 2.62 -10.30 1.71
C ILE A 78 2.38 -9.17 0.72
N ARG A 79 1.16 -9.09 0.20
CA ARG A 79 0.73 -8.03 -0.72
C ARG A 79 -0.49 -7.33 -0.17
N GLY A 80 -0.55 -6.02 -0.35
CA GLY A 80 -1.68 -5.18 0.01
C GLY A 80 -1.99 -4.20 -1.11
N GLY A 81 -3.25 -3.78 -1.22
CA GLY A 81 -3.64 -2.72 -2.14
C GLY A 81 -3.09 -1.38 -1.68
N LEU A 82 -2.70 -0.55 -2.64
CA LEU A 82 -2.14 0.77 -2.45
C LEU A 82 -3.00 1.80 -3.16
N VAL A 83 -3.34 2.87 -2.44
CA VAL A 83 -3.94 4.08 -3.03
C VAL A 83 -3.07 5.26 -2.65
N MET A 84 -2.79 6.13 -3.61
CA MET A 84 -1.99 7.33 -3.41
C MET A 84 -2.59 8.52 -4.14
N ASP A 85 -2.60 9.67 -3.49
CA ASP A 85 -2.87 10.94 -4.14
C ASP A 85 -1.61 11.80 -4.15
N VAL A 86 -1.36 12.44 -5.28
CA VAL A 86 -0.18 13.27 -5.53
C VAL A 86 -0.62 14.69 -5.86
N SER A 87 -0.02 15.68 -5.21
CA SER A 87 -0.14 17.09 -5.56
C SER A 87 1.23 17.67 -5.87
N PHE A 88 1.54 17.85 -7.16
CA PHE A 88 2.89 18.22 -7.62
C PHE A 88 3.32 19.64 -7.26
N ALA A 89 2.38 20.48 -6.84
CA ALA A 89 2.62 21.85 -6.40
C ALA A 89 2.67 22.00 -4.86
N SER A 90 2.33 20.96 -4.11
CA SER A 90 2.23 21.01 -2.64
C SER A 90 3.60 20.83 -1.97
N THR A 91 3.74 21.43 -0.77
CA THR A 91 4.88 21.16 0.14
C THR A 91 4.75 19.81 0.84
N GLU A 92 3.54 19.25 0.88
CA GLU A 92 3.22 17.89 1.31
C GLU A 92 2.52 17.21 0.12
N PRO A 93 3.30 16.69 -0.83
CA PRO A 93 2.79 16.29 -2.14
C PRO A 93 2.15 14.91 -2.16
N PHE A 94 2.17 14.15 -1.07
CA PHE A 94 1.74 12.76 -1.07
C PHE A 94 0.82 12.42 0.09
N THR A 95 -0.28 11.76 -0.22
CA THR A 95 -0.98 10.86 0.70
C THR A 95 -0.86 9.43 0.15
N ALA A 96 -0.68 8.46 1.03
CA ALA A 96 -0.61 7.05 0.65
C ALA A 96 -1.28 6.20 1.73
N THR A 97 -2.11 5.25 1.32
CA THR A 97 -2.69 4.24 2.22
C THR A 97 -2.58 2.87 1.57
N ALA A 98 -2.08 1.90 2.33
CA ALA A 98 -2.06 0.50 1.93
C ALA A 98 -2.71 -0.41 2.97
N GLY A 99 -3.36 -1.48 2.51
CA GLY A 99 -4.16 -2.35 3.37
C GLY A 99 -4.66 -3.60 2.68
N GLY A 100 -5.41 -4.41 3.43
CA GLY A 100 -5.87 -5.72 2.96
C GLY A 100 -4.72 -6.72 2.77
N PHE A 101 -3.66 -6.59 3.58
CA PHE A 101 -2.43 -7.36 3.39
C PHE A 101 -2.66 -8.86 3.60
N ALA A 102 -2.21 -9.66 2.63
CA ALA A 102 -2.18 -11.10 2.78
C ALA A 102 -1.08 -11.72 1.91
N GLY A 103 -0.61 -12.90 2.28
CA GLY A 103 0.44 -13.58 1.55
C GLY A 103 0.60 -15.03 1.96
N ASP A 104 1.58 -15.70 1.37
CA ASP A 104 2.01 -17.02 1.82
C ASP A 104 3.37 -16.88 2.50
N ILE A 105 3.47 -17.40 3.72
CA ILE A 105 4.68 -17.35 4.56
C ILE A 105 5.01 -18.78 4.93
N ASN A 106 6.15 -19.30 4.49
CA ASN A 106 6.52 -20.72 4.66
C ASN A 106 5.43 -21.69 4.16
N GLY A 107 4.80 -21.38 3.02
CA GLY A 107 3.74 -22.21 2.43
C GLY A 107 2.41 -22.18 3.17
N LYS A 108 2.24 -21.32 4.18
CA LYS A 108 0.97 -21.08 4.86
C LYS A 108 0.43 -19.70 4.48
N ARG A 109 -0.84 -19.67 4.08
CA ARG A 109 -1.59 -18.43 3.87
C ARG A 109 -1.74 -17.65 5.18
N VAL A 110 -1.48 -16.35 5.13
CA VAL A 110 -1.61 -15.43 6.26
C VAL A 110 -2.33 -14.16 5.79
N THR A 111 -3.25 -13.65 6.61
CA THR A 111 -3.94 -12.37 6.40
C THR A 111 -3.65 -11.41 7.54
N PHE A 112 -3.76 -10.11 7.23
CA PHE A 112 -3.57 -9.04 8.19
C PHE A 112 -4.69 -8.00 8.09
N SER A 113 -5.26 -7.67 9.24
CA SER A 113 -6.18 -6.55 9.41
C SER A 113 -5.45 -5.26 9.77
N GLY A 114 -6.08 -4.12 9.46
CA GLY A 114 -5.51 -2.80 9.62
C GLY A 114 -4.95 -2.24 8.31
N ASN A 115 -4.37 -1.05 8.40
CA ASN A 115 -3.76 -0.32 7.29
C ASN A 115 -2.42 0.29 7.72
N ILE A 116 -1.66 0.66 6.70
CA ILE A 116 -0.52 1.55 6.84
C ILE A 116 -0.80 2.81 6.02
N SER A 117 -0.46 3.98 6.55
CA SER A 117 -0.74 5.24 5.87
C SER A 117 0.38 6.26 6.10
N SER A 118 0.48 7.23 5.20
CA SER A 118 1.36 8.38 5.39
C SER A 118 0.88 9.32 6.50
N GLU A 119 -0.42 9.31 6.80
CA GLU A 119 -1.04 10.12 7.86
C GLU A 119 -0.70 9.57 9.26
N ASP A 120 -0.50 8.25 9.38
CA ASP A 120 -0.14 7.57 10.63
C ASP A 120 1.38 7.48 10.84
N ALA A 121 2.19 8.12 9.99
CA ALA A 121 3.64 8.02 9.99
C ALA A 121 4.24 8.48 11.35
N PRO A 122 5.00 7.61 12.05
CA PRO A 122 5.61 7.97 13.32
C PRO A 122 6.85 8.86 13.12
N GLY A 123 6.90 10.00 13.79
CA GLY A 123 8.05 10.92 13.75
C GLY A 123 7.65 12.37 13.96
N LEU A 124 8.62 13.27 14.09
CA LEU A 124 8.37 14.71 14.25
C LEU A 124 8.08 15.41 12.91
N ILE A 125 8.53 14.85 11.78
CA ILE A 125 8.28 15.38 10.43
C ILE A 125 8.18 14.18 9.46
N PRO A 126 6.98 13.82 8.99
CA PRO A 126 6.82 12.90 7.86
C PRO A 126 7.62 13.44 6.67
N LEU A 127 8.47 12.62 6.06
CA LEU A 127 9.15 12.99 4.82
C LEU A 127 8.25 12.55 3.67
N ASN A 128 7.39 13.46 3.22
CA ASN A 128 6.60 13.31 2.01
C ASN A 128 7.16 14.32 1.01
N THR A 129 8.03 13.86 0.11
CA THR A 129 8.85 14.76 -0.70
C THR A 129 8.88 14.32 -2.15
N LEU A 130 8.66 15.28 -3.05
CA LEU A 130 8.95 15.13 -4.47
C LEU A 130 10.45 15.30 -4.71
N ILE A 131 11.09 14.29 -5.28
CA ILE A 131 12.50 14.32 -5.63
C ILE A 131 12.64 14.88 -7.04
N ARG A 132 13.42 15.96 -7.15
CA ARG A 132 13.74 16.63 -8.40
C ARG A 132 15.05 16.12 -8.95
N THR A 133 15.05 15.62 -10.18
CA THR A 133 16.29 15.34 -10.94
C THR A 133 16.45 16.43 -11.99
N GLY A 134 17.20 17.48 -11.65
CA GLY A 134 17.29 18.67 -12.49
C GLY A 134 16.07 19.58 -12.33
N PHE A 135 15.44 19.98 -13.44
CA PHE A 135 14.23 20.82 -13.43
C PHE A 135 12.93 20.01 -13.27
N ASP A 136 13.01 18.68 -13.39
CA ASP A 136 11.86 17.79 -13.45
C ASP A 136 11.65 17.03 -12.12
N ASN A 137 10.39 16.89 -11.71
CA ASN A 137 9.99 16.02 -10.61
C ASN A 137 9.94 14.57 -11.14
N THR A 138 10.76 13.68 -10.62
CA THR A 138 10.86 12.31 -11.15
C THR A 138 10.86 11.23 -10.08
N GLY A 139 11.05 11.60 -8.82
CA GLY A 139 11.05 10.67 -7.70
C GLY A 139 10.14 11.08 -6.56
N MET A 140 10.02 10.16 -5.63
CA MET A 140 9.12 10.24 -4.49
C MET A 140 9.78 9.60 -3.27
N TRP A 141 9.52 10.21 -2.12
CA TRP A 141 9.72 9.63 -0.81
C TRP A 141 8.48 9.86 0.02
N VAL A 142 7.92 8.80 0.61
CA VAL A 142 6.73 8.87 1.48
C VAL A 142 6.99 8.05 2.73
N THR A 143 6.91 8.68 3.90
CA THR A 143 6.98 7.94 5.17
C THR A 143 5.65 7.29 5.48
N MET A 144 5.69 6.05 5.99
CA MET A 144 4.51 5.25 6.30
C MET A 144 4.45 4.93 7.79
N GLY A 145 3.24 4.83 8.33
CA GLY A 145 2.98 4.38 9.69
C GLY A 145 1.73 3.52 9.77
N GLY A 146 1.29 3.20 10.99
CA GLY A 146 0.12 2.34 11.22
C GLY A 146 0.46 1.00 11.88
N THR A 147 -0.48 0.07 11.84
CA THR A 147 -0.34 -1.25 12.48
C THR A 147 -1.07 -2.32 11.67
N LEU A 148 -0.36 -3.40 11.37
CA LEU A 148 -0.93 -4.61 10.75
C LEU A 148 -1.06 -5.69 11.81
N THR A 149 -2.27 -6.21 12.02
CA THR A 149 -2.52 -7.30 12.97
C THR A 149 -2.64 -8.60 12.22
N ASN A 150 -1.80 -9.58 12.54
CA ASN A 150 -1.92 -10.92 11.98
C ASN A 150 -3.23 -11.56 12.49
N ASP A 151 -4.13 -11.93 11.59
CA ASP A 151 -5.49 -12.33 11.97
C ASP A 151 -5.53 -13.69 12.70
N ASP A 152 -4.59 -14.58 12.37
CA ASP A 152 -4.49 -15.92 12.98
C ASP A 152 -3.95 -15.86 14.42
N THR A 153 -2.98 -14.99 14.68
CA THR A 153 -2.21 -14.98 15.94
C THR A 153 -2.51 -13.78 16.83
N GLY A 154 -3.12 -12.73 16.29
CA GLY A 154 -3.33 -11.45 16.97
C GLY A 154 -2.06 -10.63 17.20
N VAL A 155 -0.91 -11.05 16.67
CA VAL A 155 0.35 -10.29 16.80
C VAL A 155 0.23 -8.98 16.02
N ARG A 156 0.48 -7.87 16.71
CA ARG A 156 0.40 -6.52 16.13
C ARG A 156 1.77 -6.07 15.66
N ASN A 157 1.87 -5.78 14.37
CA ASN A 157 3.08 -5.33 13.68
C ASN A 157 2.98 -3.81 13.52
N ARG A 158 3.51 -3.07 14.50
CA ARG A 158 3.45 -1.60 14.47
C ARG A 158 4.62 -1.07 13.65
N LEU A 159 4.34 -0.23 12.66
CA LEU A 159 5.37 0.47 11.90
C LEU A 159 6.03 1.54 12.77
N ARG A 160 7.34 1.71 12.56
CA ARG A 160 8.20 2.65 13.28
C ARG A 160 8.84 3.64 12.32
N ALA A 161 9.46 4.67 12.91
CA ALA A 161 10.17 5.69 12.16
C ALA A 161 11.22 5.01 11.26
N GLY A 162 11.32 5.47 10.02
CA GLY A 162 12.11 4.83 8.97
C GLY A 162 11.30 4.01 7.98
N SER A 163 10.05 3.63 8.32
CA SER A 163 9.16 2.96 7.35
C SER A 163 8.77 3.91 6.22
N ARG A 164 8.93 3.50 4.96
CA ARG A 164 8.81 4.38 3.79
C ARG A 164 8.54 3.65 2.48
N LEU A 165 8.00 4.39 1.53
CA LEU A 165 7.98 4.10 0.09
C LEU A 165 8.94 5.06 -0.62
N THR A 166 9.85 4.55 -1.43
CA THR A 166 10.75 5.35 -2.28
C THR A 166 10.55 4.92 -3.72
N GLY A 167 10.20 5.82 -4.62
CA GLY A 167 9.92 5.44 -6.01
C GLY A 167 10.13 6.53 -7.03
N GLU A 168 9.85 6.18 -8.27
CA GLU A 168 10.04 7.03 -9.45
C GLU A 168 8.78 7.07 -10.30
N PHE A 169 8.48 8.24 -10.85
CA PHE A 169 7.43 8.42 -11.83
C PHE A 169 7.89 7.89 -13.18
N ARG A 170 7.05 7.06 -13.80
CA ARG A 170 7.35 6.27 -14.98
C ARG A 170 6.31 6.50 -16.09
N GLY A 171 6.80 6.45 -17.33
CA GLY A 171 6.00 6.63 -18.54
C GLY A 171 5.63 8.09 -18.83
N VAL A 172 4.98 8.29 -19.98
CA VAL A 172 4.47 9.60 -20.41
C VAL A 172 3.49 10.11 -19.36
N ASN A 173 3.64 11.39 -18.98
CA ASN A 173 2.82 12.08 -17.97
C ASN A 173 2.77 11.39 -16.60
N ALA A 174 3.81 10.63 -16.25
CA ALA A 174 3.85 9.92 -14.97
C ALA A 174 2.68 8.94 -14.76
N ARG A 175 2.29 8.21 -15.81
CA ARG A 175 1.21 7.21 -15.76
C ARG A 175 1.37 6.13 -14.69
N ALA A 176 2.58 5.92 -14.17
CA ALA A 176 2.88 4.94 -13.14
C ALA A 176 3.92 5.47 -12.16
N ILE A 177 3.93 4.89 -10.96
CA ILE A 177 4.97 5.02 -9.94
C ILE A 177 5.46 3.60 -9.63
N THR A 178 6.77 3.39 -9.64
CA THR A 178 7.36 2.11 -9.19
C THR A 178 8.50 2.40 -8.23
N GLY A 179 8.73 1.50 -7.28
CA GLY A 179 9.84 1.66 -6.36
C GLY A 179 9.91 0.62 -5.26
N ASP A 180 10.70 0.95 -4.24
CA ASP A 180 11.00 0.09 -3.11
C ASP A 180 10.16 0.48 -1.89
N THR A 181 9.81 -0.51 -1.08
CA THR A 181 9.27 -0.32 0.26
C THR A 181 10.27 -0.80 1.30
N GLU A 182 10.37 -0.05 2.40
CA GLU A 182 11.14 -0.45 3.58
C GLU A 182 10.23 -0.27 4.79
N LEU A 183 9.98 -1.34 5.56
CA LEU A 183 9.13 -1.30 6.74
C LEU A 183 9.94 -1.66 7.97
N VAL A 184 10.01 -0.73 8.92
CA VAL A 184 10.58 -0.95 10.25
C VAL A 184 9.46 -1.39 11.18
N ILE A 185 9.44 -2.66 11.54
CA ILE A 185 8.32 -3.29 12.25
C ILE A 185 8.74 -3.63 13.66
N ASN A 186 7.95 -3.19 14.62
CA ASN A 186 8.07 -3.55 16.03
C ASN A 186 6.85 -4.38 16.44
N PRO A 187 6.99 -5.70 16.58
CA PRO A 187 5.88 -6.56 16.92
C PRO A 187 5.52 -6.43 18.41
N ARG A 188 4.24 -6.58 18.73
CA ARG A 188 3.74 -6.61 20.09
C ARG A 188 3.05 -7.94 20.38
N ARG A 189 3.41 -8.51 21.53
CA ARG A 189 2.84 -9.74 22.10
C ARG A 189 3.15 -11.01 21.28
N GLY A 190 4.29 -11.05 20.60
CA GLY A 190 4.75 -12.25 19.91
C GLY A 190 5.76 -11.94 18.81
N THR A 191 6.12 -12.98 18.06
CA THR A 191 6.97 -12.91 16.89
C THR A 191 6.16 -12.42 15.68
N SER A 192 6.67 -11.42 14.96
CA SER A 192 6.10 -10.99 13.69
C SER A 192 6.16 -12.12 12.67
N ALA A 193 5.03 -12.43 12.02
CA ALA A 193 5.05 -13.30 10.85
C ALA A 193 5.76 -12.65 9.64
N ILE A 194 5.86 -11.31 9.61
CA ILE A 194 6.48 -10.56 8.52
C ILE A 194 8.01 -10.59 8.66
N THR A 195 8.52 -10.29 9.85
CA THR A 195 9.98 -10.19 10.06
C THR A 195 10.62 -11.46 10.62
N GLY A 196 9.81 -12.38 11.16
CA GLY A 196 10.29 -13.56 11.89
C GLY A 196 10.95 -13.23 13.23
N SER A 197 10.89 -11.97 13.68
CA SER A 197 11.50 -11.47 14.92
C SER A 197 10.46 -11.12 15.96
N ALA A 198 10.81 -11.25 17.25
CA ALA A 198 10.04 -10.70 18.37
C ALA A 198 10.49 -9.27 18.75
N ASP A 199 11.61 -8.83 18.17
CA ASP A 199 12.17 -7.50 18.33
C ASP A 199 11.92 -6.65 17.08
N GLU A 200 12.25 -5.35 17.19
CA GLU A 200 12.20 -4.44 16.05
C GLU A 200 13.13 -4.91 14.92
N ALA A 201 12.60 -4.98 13.71
CA ALA A 201 13.33 -5.44 12.54
C ALA A 201 12.83 -4.75 11.27
N THR A 202 13.72 -4.63 10.29
CA THR A 202 13.42 -4.04 8.99
C THR A 202 13.21 -5.14 7.95
N VAL A 203 12.18 -4.97 7.12
CA VAL A 203 11.92 -5.78 5.93
C VAL A 203 11.75 -4.88 4.72
N THR A 204 12.07 -5.41 3.55
CA THR A 204 12.02 -4.68 2.28
C THR A 204 10.99 -5.30 1.35
N GLY A 205 10.74 -4.62 0.24
CA GLY A 205 9.92 -5.13 -0.84
C GLY A 205 9.79 -4.06 -1.92
N GLU A 206 8.73 -4.16 -2.71
CA GLU A 206 8.50 -3.32 -3.87
C GLU A 206 7.06 -2.81 -3.89
N PHE A 207 6.80 -1.76 -4.64
CA PHE A 207 5.44 -1.31 -4.93
C PHE A 207 5.31 -0.79 -6.35
N TYR A 208 4.08 -0.82 -6.84
CA TYR A 208 3.68 -0.09 -8.03
C TYR A 208 2.35 0.62 -7.78
N ALA A 209 2.13 1.74 -8.48
CA ALA A 209 0.86 2.44 -8.51
C ALA A 209 0.64 3.01 -9.93
N ILE A 210 -0.57 2.91 -10.46
CA ILE A 210 -0.93 3.32 -11.81
C ILE A 210 -1.94 4.45 -11.70
N GLU A 211 -1.75 5.51 -12.49
CA GLU A 211 -2.64 6.67 -12.51
C GLU A 211 -4.07 6.24 -12.86
N THR A 212 -5.04 6.68 -12.05
CA THR A 212 -6.46 6.45 -12.32
C THR A 212 -7.05 7.60 -13.14
N PRO A 213 -7.97 7.34 -14.09
CA PRO A 213 -8.61 8.37 -14.91
C PRO A 213 -9.45 9.37 -14.10
#